data_AF-F0QUN5-F1
#
_entry.id   AF-F0QUN5-F1
#
_cell.length_a   1.000
_cell.length_b   1.000
_cell.length_c   1.000
_cell.angle_alpha   90.00
_cell.angle_beta   90.00
_cell.angle_gamma   90.00
#
_symmetry.space_group_name_H-M   'P 1'
#
loop_
_entity.id
_entity.type
_entity.pdbx_description
1 polymer ?
#
loop_
_entity_poly.entity_id
_entity_poly.type
_entity_poly.pdbx_seq_one_letter_code
_entity_poly.pdbx_strand_id
1 'polypeptide(L)'
;MKKQCIKLKLPNELSNIVNNAIELASNYDPNSRVRENAELFIKAHIVPLESFIIINDDVKIKINVMERLVLKDTSILLSDIMPCKIQLKNKYQSLMNLYLDYKIKLLTLFYGYFVCNDILNYLIWAYDSLTNDYLIKRLINDYRVKEKSIVKVLNDIFNLIICDLINYVLKRSTSIERSLIEKFLKDINNKIFILLKVDNDCIYVGLT
;
A
#
# COMPACT_ATOMS: atom_id res chain seq x y z
N MET A 1 -21.86 23.07 -3.54
CA MET A 1 -21.70 21.60 -3.54
C MET A 1 -22.03 21.06 -2.16
N LYS A 2 -22.92 20.06 -2.03
CA LYS A 2 -23.12 19.35 -0.75
C LYS A 2 -21.87 18.50 -0.48
N LYS A 3 -21.20 18.70 0.66
CA LYS A 3 -20.09 17.83 1.10
C LYS A 3 -20.64 16.41 1.28
N GLN A 4 -20.14 15.45 0.51
CA GLN A 4 -20.42 14.04 0.73
C GLN A 4 -19.54 13.58 1.89
N CYS A 5 -20.15 13.35 3.06
CA CYS A 5 -19.43 12.82 4.22
C CYS A 5 -19.48 11.29 4.19
N ILE A 6 -18.34 10.65 3.97
CA ILE A 6 -18.19 9.21 4.20
C ILE A 6 -17.93 9.00 5.69
N LYS A 7 -18.85 8.32 6.38
CA LYS A 7 -18.69 7.99 7.80
C LYS A 7 -17.92 6.67 7.95
N LEU A 8 -16.60 6.75 7.85
CA LEU A 8 -15.71 5.66 8.24
C LEU A 8 -15.69 5.56 9.77
N LYS A 9 -16.12 4.42 10.32
CA LYS A 9 -16.00 4.13 11.75
C LYS A 9 -14.64 3.48 11.99
N LEU A 10 -13.64 4.30 12.31
CA LEU A 10 -12.30 3.84 12.68
C LEU A 10 -12.05 4.07 14.17
N PRO A 11 -11.26 3.23 14.85
CA PRO A 11 -10.72 3.54 16.17
C PRO A 11 -10.05 4.91 16.21
N ASN A 12 -10.09 5.60 17.36
CA ASN A 12 -9.62 6.98 17.52
C ASN A 12 -8.17 7.20 17.03
N GLU A 13 -7.28 6.23 17.24
CA GLU A 13 -5.88 6.30 16.81
C GLU A 13 -5.73 6.35 15.28
N LEU A 14 -6.58 5.63 14.54
CA LEU A 14 -6.58 5.66 13.08
C LEU A 14 -7.16 6.98 12.54
N SER A 15 -8.06 7.62 13.30
CA SER A 15 -8.63 8.91 12.89
C SER A 15 -7.56 9.99 12.76
N ASN A 16 -6.55 10.00 13.63
CA ASN A 16 -5.47 10.99 13.55
C ASN A 16 -4.60 10.77 12.31
N ILE A 17 -4.23 9.51 12.02
CA ILE A 17 -3.46 9.16 10.83
C ILE A 17 -4.24 9.53 9.57
N VAL A 18 -5.53 9.21 9.50
CA VAL A 18 -6.40 9.52 8.36
C VAL A 18 -6.55 11.04 8.17
N ASN A 19 -6.78 11.80 9.25
CA ASN A 19 -6.92 13.24 9.15
C ASN A 19 -5.62 13.90 8.67
N ASN A 20 -4.46 13.47 9.19
CA ASN A 20 -3.17 13.95 8.72
C ASN A 20 -2.92 13.56 7.24
N ALA A 21 -3.29 12.34 6.83
CA ALA A 21 -3.20 11.93 5.42
C ALA A 21 -4.08 12.79 4.50
N ILE A 22 -5.25 13.24 4.97
CA ILE A 22 -6.12 14.16 4.25
C ILE A 22 -5.45 15.53 4.08
N GLU A 23 -4.82 16.06 5.13
CA GLU A 23 -4.09 17.33 5.05
C GLU A 23 -2.90 17.24 4.08
N LEU A 24 -2.15 16.14 4.15
CA LEU A 24 -1.03 15.89 3.23
C LEU A 24 -1.50 15.80 1.78
N ALA A 25 -2.56 15.04 1.50
CA ALA A 25 -3.14 14.97 0.16
C ALA A 25 -3.66 16.33 -0.31
N SER A 26 -4.33 17.09 0.56
CA SER A 26 -4.84 18.44 0.25
C SER A 26 -3.73 19.41 -0.13
N ASN A 27 -2.55 19.30 0.50
CA ASN A 27 -1.46 20.26 0.31
C ASN A 27 -0.49 19.85 -0.81
N TYR A 28 -0.24 18.54 -0.97
CA TYR A 28 0.90 18.05 -1.74
C TYR A 28 0.55 17.17 -2.93
N ASP A 29 -0.69 16.68 -3.07
CA ASP A 29 -1.04 15.86 -4.22
C ASP A 29 -0.82 16.64 -5.53
N PRO A 30 -0.17 16.06 -6.56
CA PRO A 30 0.04 16.76 -7.83
C PRO A 30 -1.27 17.09 -8.55
N ASN A 31 -2.31 16.26 -8.39
CA ASN A 31 -3.61 16.44 -9.03
C ASN A 31 -4.48 17.42 -8.22
N SER A 32 -4.87 18.54 -8.84
CA SER A 32 -5.71 19.55 -8.17
C SER A 32 -7.07 19.01 -7.73
N ARG A 33 -7.65 18.09 -8.49
CA ARG A 33 -8.95 17.49 -8.12
C ARG A 33 -8.84 16.64 -6.87
N VAL A 34 -7.72 15.93 -6.70
CA VAL A 34 -7.43 15.17 -5.48
C VAL A 34 -7.26 16.14 -4.32
N ARG A 35 -6.47 17.21 -4.49
CA ARG A 35 -6.30 18.23 -3.43
C ARG A 35 -7.64 18.81 -2.96
N GLU A 36 -8.49 19.23 -3.90
CA GLU A 36 -9.80 19.82 -3.61
C GLU A 36 -10.80 18.83 -2.96
N ASN A 37 -10.60 17.53 -3.15
CA ASN A 37 -11.49 16.47 -2.66
C ASN A 37 -10.75 15.46 -1.76
N ALA A 38 -9.69 15.89 -1.08
CA ALA A 38 -8.76 15.00 -0.37
C ALA A 38 -9.45 14.10 0.65
N GLU A 39 -10.43 14.64 1.40
CA GLU A 39 -11.21 13.85 2.36
C GLU A 39 -11.94 12.68 1.69
N LEU A 40 -12.62 12.95 0.57
CA LEU A 40 -13.32 11.93 -0.19
C LEU A 40 -12.34 10.92 -0.79
N PHE A 41 -11.25 11.40 -1.37
CA PHE A 41 -10.21 10.58 -1.97
C PHE A 41 -9.61 9.59 -0.96
N ILE A 42 -9.21 10.06 0.23
CA ILE A 42 -8.63 9.19 1.26
C ILE A 42 -9.68 8.21 1.80
N LYS A 43 -10.85 8.71 2.22
CA LYS A 43 -11.86 7.89 2.92
C LYS A 43 -12.56 6.90 1.98
N ALA A 44 -12.84 7.25 0.73
CA ALA A 44 -13.55 6.35 -0.19
C ALA A 44 -12.75 5.09 -0.55
N HIS A 45 -11.43 5.12 -0.41
CA HIS A 45 -10.53 4.04 -0.80
C HIS A 45 -9.98 3.24 0.40
N ILE A 46 -10.58 3.41 1.58
CA ILE A 46 -10.42 2.52 2.74
C ILE A 46 -11.75 1.78 2.87
N VAL A 47 -11.78 0.54 2.40
CA VAL A 47 -13.02 -0.23 2.21
C VAL A 47 -12.94 -1.55 2.97
N PRO A 48 -14.05 -2.04 3.56
CA PRO A 48 -14.03 -3.31 4.28
C PRO A 48 -13.68 -4.47 3.34
N LEU A 49 -12.82 -5.38 3.79
CA LEU A 49 -12.28 -6.48 2.99
C LEU A 49 -13.40 -7.41 2.51
N GLU A 50 -14.38 -7.70 3.37
CA GLU A 50 -15.53 -8.54 3.07
C GLU A 50 -16.42 -7.99 1.94
N SER A 51 -16.30 -6.70 1.60
CA SER A 51 -17.01 -6.11 0.46
C SER A 51 -16.44 -6.58 -0.88
N PHE A 52 -15.18 -7.02 -0.91
CA PHE A 52 -14.41 -7.34 -2.13
C PHE A 52 -14.08 -8.82 -2.23
N ILE A 53 -13.94 -9.52 -1.10
CA ILE A 53 -13.50 -10.91 -1.06
C ILE A 53 -14.31 -11.73 -0.04
N ILE A 54 -14.42 -13.03 -0.28
CA ILE A 54 -14.86 -14.03 0.70
C ILE A 54 -13.73 -15.05 0.82
N ILE A 55 -13.38 -15.41 2.05
CA ILE A 55 -12.38 -16.43 2.35
C ILE A 55 -13.07 -17.50 3.18
N ASN A 56 -13.35 -18.64 2.54
CA ASN A 56 -13.82 -19.86 3.18
C ASN A 56 -12.76 -20.95 2.96
N ASP A 57 -13.15 -22.16 2.58
CA ASP A 57 -12.23 -23.20 2.08
C ASP A 57 -11.51 -22.75 0.79
N ASP A 58 -12.15 -21.88 0.02
CA ASP A 58 -11.62 -21.21 -1.18
C ASP A 58 -11.70 -19.68 -1.07
N VAL A 59 -10.92 -19.00 -1.92
CA VAL A 59 -10.92 -17.53 -2.02
C VAL A 59 -11.76 -17.05 -3.22
N LYS A 60 -12.81 -16.25 -2.96
CA LYS A 60 -13.70 -15.70 -3.99
C LYS A 60 -13.65 -14.17 -4.02
N ILE A 61 -13.27 -13.59 -5.17
CA ILE A 61 -13.34 -12.14 -5.41
C ILE A 61 -14.75 -11.76 -5.90
N LYS A 62 -15.38 -10.76 -5.27
CA LYS A 62 -16.74 -10.27 -5.55
C LYS A 62 -16.81 -9.19 -6.64
N ILE A 63 -15.68 -8.56 -6.93
CA ILE A 63 -15.58 -7.45 -7.87
C ILE A 63 -14.77 -7.84 -9.10
N ASN A 64 -14.92 -7.07 -10.18
CA ASN A 64 -14.04 -7.22 -11.34
C ASN A 64 -12.66 -6.65 -11.01
N VAL A 65 -11.63 -7.46 -11.23
CA VAL A 65 -10.22 -7.11 -11.04
C VAL A 65 -9.45 -7.52 -12.29
N MET A 66 -8.41 -6.75 -12.62
CA MET A 66 -7.49 -7.09 -13.70
C MET A 66 -6.52 -8.20 -13.30
N GLU A 67 -5.96 -8.09 -12.10
CA GLU A 67 -4.98 -9.06 -11.57
C GLU A 67 -5.20 -9.22 -10.06
N ARG A 68 -4.91 -10.42 -9.55
CA ARG A 68 -4.99 -10.72 -8.12
C ARG A 68 -3.82 -11.58 -7.66
N LEU A 69 -3.41 -11.33 -6.43
CA LEU A 69 -2.46 -12.15 -5.69
C LEU A 69 -2.96 -12.30 -4.26
N VAL A 70 -3.14 -13.54 -3.83
CA VAL A 70 -3.54 -13.89 -2.47
C VAL A 70 -2.52 -14.89 -1.93
N LEU A 71 -1.84 -14.49 -0.86
CA LEU A 71 -0.81 -15.25 -0.20
C LEU A 71 -1.22 -15.56 1.23
N LYS A 72 -0.92 -16.76 1.70
CA LYS A 72 -0.93 -17.12 3.11
C LYS A 72 0.43 -17.73 3.44
N ASP A 73 1.16 -17.07 4.34
CA ASP A 73 2.57 -17.35 4.58
C ASP A 73 3.35 -17.26 3.25
N THR A 74 3.99 -18.35 2.82
CA THR A 74 4.68 -18.46 1.53
C THR A 74 3.84 -19.12 0.44
N SER A 75 2.61 -19.54 0.76
CA SER A 75 1.74 -20.29 -0.14
C SER A 75 0.83 -19.37 -0.95
N ILE A 76 0.74 -19.62 -2.24
CA ILE A 76 -0.21 -18.95 -3.13
C ILE A 76 -1.58 -19.60 -2.95
N LEU A 77 -2.57 -18.83 -2.50
CA LEU A 77 -3.96 -19.27 -2.47
C LEU A 77 -4.67 -18.94 -3.80
N LEU A 78 -4.33 -17.81 -4.41
CA LEU A 78 -4.89 -17.38 -5.69
C LEU A 78 -3.90 -16.45 -6.39
N SER A 79 -3.63 -16.69 -7.67
CA SER A 79 -2.80 -15.79 -8.47
C SER A 79 -3.14 -15.89 -9.95
N ASP A 80 -3.38 -14.75 -10.59
CA ASP A 80 -3.35 -14.59 -12.04
C ASP A 80 -2.46 -13.40 -12.46
N ILE A 81 -1.67 -12.89 -11.52
CA ILE A 81 -0.79 -11.74 -11.75
C ILE A 81 0.36 -12.10 -12.68
N MET A 82 0.64 -11.23 -13.65
CA MET A 82 1.73 -11.47 -14.57
C MET A 82 3.10 -11.18 -13.93
N PRO A 83 4.13 -11.99 -14.25
CA PRO A 83 5.51 -11.66 -13.91
C PRO A 83 5.90 -10.32 -14.53
N CYS A 84 6.42 -9.41 -13.73
CA CYS A 84 6.88 -8.11 -14.19
C CYS A 84 8.40 -8.03 -14.24
N LYS A 85 8.88 -7.12 -15.09
CA LYS A 85 10.29 -6.77 -15.26
C LYS A 85 10.45 -5.29 -14.94
N ILE A 86 10.39 -4.93 -13.66
CA ILE A 86 10.69 -3.57 -13.23
C ILE A 86 12.17 -3.51 -12.88
N GLN A 87 12.94 -2.73 -13.64
CA GLN A 87 14.29 -2.32 -13.25
C GLN A 87 14.21 -0.89 -12.74
N LEU A 88 13.91 -0.73 -11.45
CA LEU A 88 14.17 0.55 -10.81
C LEU A 88 15.68 0.68 -10.62
N LYS A 89 16.24 1.84 -10.98
CA LYS A 89 17.60 2.20 -10.54
C LYS A 89 17.59 2.09 -9.02
N ASN A 90 18.48 1.30 -8.42
CA ASN A 90 18.63 0.99 -6.98
C ASN A 90 18.77 2.20 -6.03
N LYS A 91 18.44 3.43 -6.46
CA LYS A 91 18.54 4.67 -5.71
C LYS A 91 17.86 4.56 -4.34
N TYR A 92 16.73 3.87 -4.22
CA TYR A 92 15.95 3.81 -2.97
C TYR A 92 16.08 2.50 -2.20
N GLN A 93 17.01 1.63 -2.58
CA GLN A 93 17.14 0.29 -1.97
C GLN A 93 17.30 0.35 -0.45
N SER A 94 18.07 1.31 0.07
CA SER A 94 18.26 1.48 1.52
C SER A 94 17.00 1.87 2.31
N LEU A 95 15.94 2.31 1.62
CA LEU A 95 14.67 2.71 2.23
C LEU A 95 13.61 1.62 2.17
N MET A 96 13.81 0.56 1.38
CA MET A 96 12.78 -0.46 1.12
C MET A 96 12.37 -1.21 2.39
N ASN A 97 13.34 -1.60 3.23
CA ASN A 97 13.06 -2.27 4.51
C ASN A 97 12.21 -1.36 5.42
N LEU A 98 12.58 -0.09 5.53
CA LEU A 98 11.86 0.88 6.35
C LEU A 98 10.44 1.11 5.82
N TYR A 99 10.30 1.27 4.50
CA TYR A 99 9.01 1.41 3.85
C TYR A 99 8.10 0.21 4.09
N LEU A 100 8.63 -1.01 3.96
CA LEU A 100 7.89 -2.24 4.24
C LEU A 100 7.43 -2.32 5.70
N ASP A 101 8.30 -1.98 6.64
CA ASP A 101 7.98 -1.99 8.07
C ASP A 101 6.79 -1.06 8.36
N TYR A 102 6.78 0.15 7.80
CA TYR A 102 5.64 1.06 7.92
C TYR A 102 4.38 0.52 7.24
N LYS A 103 4.52 -0.06 6.06
CA LYS A 103 3.40 -0.62 5.30
C LYS A 103 2.73 -1.77 6.03
N ILE A 104 3.50 -2.71 6.58
CA ILE A 104 2.97 -3.83 7.37
C ILE A 104 2.30 -3.36 8.65
N LYS A 105 2.90 -2.39 9.35
CA LYS A 105 2.29 -1.77 10.54
C LYS A 105 0.93 -1.18 10.20
N LEU A 106 0.85 -0.38 9.14
CA LEU A 106 -0.43 0.23 8.72
C LEU A 106 -1.43 -0.81 8.25
N LEU A 107 -1.04 -1.79 7.43
CA LEU A 107 -1.96 -2.87 7.04
C LEU A 107 -2.47 -3.67 8.25
N THR A 108 -1.66 -3.82 9.30
CA THR A 108 -2.08 -4.46 10.56
C THR A 108 -3.03 -3.57 11.36
N LEU A 109 -2.80 -2.25 11.38
CA LEU A 109 -3.72 -1.28 11.99
C LEU A 109 -5.06 -1.21 11.26
N PHE A 110 -5.05 -1.38 9.93
CA PHE A 110 -6.22 -1.47 9.06
C PHE A 110 -6.64 -2.93 8.78
N TYR A 111 -6.38 -3.84 9.72
CA TYR A 111 -6.76 -5.25 9.57
C TYR A 111 -8.26 -5.40 9.28
N GLY A 112 -8.60 -6.22 8.29
CA GLY A 112 -9.98 -6.36 7.79
C GLY A 112 -10.43 -5.27 6.81
N TYR A 113 -9.54 -4.37 6.38
CA TYR A 113 -9.81 -3.40 5.31
C TYR A 113 -8.87 -3.60 4.13
N PHE A 114 -9.38 -3.30 2.94
CA PHE A 114 -8.59 -2.95 1.78
C PHE A 114 -8.29 -1.46 1.77
N VAL A 115 -7.04 -1.13 1.47
CA VAL A 115 -6.60 0.25 1.28
C VAL A 115 -5.96 0.37 -0.11
N CYS A 116 -6.41 1.34 -0.90
CA CYS A 116 -5.75 1.65 -2.17
C CYS A 116 -4.30 2.09 -1.90
N ASN A 117 -3.36 1.62 -2.70
CA ASN A 117 -1.94 1.81 -2.48
C ASN A 117 -1.52 3.29 -2.40
N ASP A 118 -2.11 4.16 -3.23
CA ASP A 118 -1.85 5.59 -3.18
C ASP A 118 -2.27 6.18 -1.82
N ILE A 119 -3.43 5.77 -1.33
CA ILE A 119 -3.93 6.18 -0.01
C ILE A 119 -3.03 5.60 1.08
N LEU A 120 -2.61 4.34 0.96
CA LEU A 120 -1.70 3.71 1.90
C LEU A 120 -0.36 4.45 1.97
N ASN A 121 0.11 5.03 0.87
CA ASN A 121 1.32 5.85 0.85
C ASN A 121 1.12 7.21 1.52
N TYR A 122 -0.05 7.84 1.39
CA TYR A 122 -0.40 8.99 2.22
C TYR A 122 -0.49 8.64 3.70
N LEU A 123 -1.05 7.48 4.05
CA LEU A 123 -1.10 6.99 5.43
C LEU A 123 0.30 6.69 5.98
N ILE A 124 1.21 6.15 5.17
CA ILE A 124 2.63 5.94 5.54
C ILE A 124 3.29 7.27 5.85
N TRP A 125 3.14 8.27 4.98
CA TRP A 125 3.65 9.61 5.23
C TRP A 125 3.05 10.18 6.52
N ALA A 126 1.72 10.15 6.66
CA ALA A 126 1.05 10.65 7.85
C ALA A 126 1.54 9.99 9.14
N TYR A 127 1.72 8.66 9.14
CA TYR A 127 2.20 7.91 10.29
C TYR A 127 3.66 8.20 10.62
N ASP A 128 4.53 8.27 9.61
CA ASP A 128 5.94 8.64 9.79
C ASP A 128 6.03 10.03 10.44
N SER A 129 5.32 11.03 9.92
CA SER A 129 5.33 12.40 10.45
C SER A 129 4.79 12.53 11.88
N LEU A 130 3.87 11.65 12.30
CA LEU A 130 3.36 11.62 13.68
C LEU A 130 4.32 10.95 14.68
N THR A 131 5.26 10.13 14.20
CA THR A 131 6.12 9.31 15.07
C THR A 131 7.54 9.88 15.18
N ASN A 132 8.25 10.03 14.07
CA ASN A 132 9.62 10.57 14.06
C ASN A 132 10.04 11.23 12.73
N ASP A 133 9.21 11.12 11.69
CA ASP A 133 9.39 11.63 10.34
C ASP A 133 10.67 11.12 9.66
N TYR A 134 11.11 9.90 10.01
CA TYR A 134 12.40 9.37 9.58
C TYR A 134 12.44 8.98 8.09
N LEU A 135 11.42 8.26 7.58
CA LEU A 135 11.40 7.84 6.17
C LEU A 135 11.30 9.07 5.25
N ILE A 136 10.39 9.99 5.57
CA ILE A 136 10.10 11.14 4.73
C ILE A 136 11.23 12.16 4.77
N LYS A 137 11.81 12.45 5.93
CA LYS A 137 13.02 13.30 6.01
C LYS A 137 14.15 12.74 5.18
N ARG A 138 14.39 11.42 5.19
CA ARG A 138 15.44 10.81 4.36
C ARG A 138 15.14 10.97 2.88
N LEU A 139 13.89 10.76 2.45
CA LEU A 139 13.50 11.00 1.05
C LEU A 139 13.79 12.45 0.62
N ILE A 140 13.44 13.43 1.46
CA ILE A 140 13.63 14.85 1.16
C ILE A 140 15.12 15.22 1.20
N ASN A 141 15.81 14.91 2.30
CA ASN A 141 17.16 15.40 2.57
C ASN A 141 18.24 14.59 1.86
N ASP A 142 18.21 13.26 1.99
CA ASP A 142 19.25 12.39 1.44
C ASP A 142 19.06 12.21 -0.08
N TYR A 143 17.80 12.10 -0.53
CA TYR A 143 17.47 11.76 -1.91
C TYR A 143 16.94 12.91 -2.77
N ARG A 144 16.78 14.11 -2.17
CA ARG A 144 16.31 15.35 -2.81
C ARG A 144 14.94 15.20 -3.47
N VAL A 145 14.07 14.37 -2.88
CA VAL A 145 12.70 14.19 -3.35
C VAL A 145 11.88 15.42 -2.93
N LYS A 146 11.19 16.06 -3.88
CA LYS A 146 10.25 17.14 -3.58
C LYS A 146 9.01 16.57 -2.90
N GLU A 147 8.40 17.32 -1.98
CA GLU A 147 7.20 16.87 -1.24
C GLU A 147 6.08 16.36 -2.17
N LYS A 148 5.79 17.10 -3.25
CA LYS A 148 4.80 16.71 -4.27
C LYS A 148 5.11 15.42 -5.03
N SER A 149 6.33 14.89 -4.89
CA SER A 149 6.79 13.65 -5.53
C SER A 149 6.90 12.48 -4.56
N ILE A 150 6.67 12.68 -3.26
CA ILE A 150 6.86 11.63 -2.24
C ILE A 150 6.00 10.41 -2.55
N VAL A 151 4.68 10.57 -2.70
CA VAL A 151 3.77 9.44 -2.96
C VAL A 151 4.12 8.70 -4.24
N LYS A 152 4.55 9.43 -5.28
CA LYS A 152 5.05 8.81 -6.51
C LYS A 152 6.28 7.94 -6.25
N VAL A 153 7.26 8.41 -5.48
CA VAL A 153 8.45 7.63 -5.14
C VAL A 153 8.09 6.40 -4.29
N LEU A 154 7.16 6.54 -3.34
CA LEU A 154 6.67 5.40 -2.53
C LEU A 154 5.91 4.38 -3.40
N ASN A 155 5.16 4.83 -4.40
CA ASN A 155 4.52 3.97 -5.41
C ASN A 155 5.56 3.18 -6.20
N ASP A 156 6.61 3.86 -6.68
CA ASP A 156 7.69 3.22 -7.42
C ASP A 156 8.37 2.13 -6.56
N ILE A 157 8.68 2.44 -5.29
CA ILE A 157 9.23 1.48 -4.33
C ILE A 157 8.28 0.28 -4.15
N PHE A 158 6.99 0.53 -3.98
CA PHE A 158 5.99 -0.53 -3.83
C PHE A 158 5.92 -1.45 -5.04
N ASN A 159 5.84 -0.87 -6.23
CA ASN A 159 5.75 -1.61 -7.47
C ASN A 159 6.96 -2.53 -7.65
N LEU A 160 8.15 -2.08 -7.26
CA LEU A 160 9.34 -2.94 -7.25
C LEU A 160 9.22 -4.12 -6.29
N ILE A 161 8.82 -3.85 -5.05
CA ILE A 161 8.67 -4.88 -4.01
C ILE A 161 7.63 -5.91 -4.41
N ILE A 162 6.46 -5.48 -4.89
CA ILE A 162 5.43 -6.38 -5.38
C ILE A 162 5.93 -7.17 -6.58
N CYS A 163 6.68 -6.53 -7.48
CA CYS A 163 7.23 -7.22 -8.62
C CYS A 163 8.16 -8.36 -8.22
N ASP A 164 9.05 -8.11 -7.26
CA ASP A 164 9.96 -9.12 -6.75
C ASP A 164 9.29 -10.15 -5.86
N LEU A 165 8.23 -9.79 -5.14
CA LEU A 165 7.38 -10.75 -4.45
C LEU A 165 6.75 -11.74 -5.43
N ILE A 166 6.18 -11.26 -6.54
CA ILE A 166 5.61 -12.09 -7.59
C ILE A 166 6.68 -12.99 -8.22
N ASN A 167 7.83 -12.41 -8.58
CA ASN A 167 8.92 -13.17 -9.18
C ASN A 167 9.46 -14.24 -8.21
N TYR A 168 9.62 -13.91 -6.92
CA TYR A 168 10.04 -14.85 -5.89
C TYR A 168 9.06 -16.02 -5.77
N VAL A 169 7.77 -15.72 -5.66
CA VAL A 169 6.69 -16.70 -5.53
C VAL A 169 6.61 -17.61 -6.76
N LEU A 170 6.86 -17.07 -7.95
CA LEU A 170 6.92 -17.83 -9.22
C LEU A 170 8.28 -18.50 -9.47
N LYS A 171 9.19 -18.52 -8.48
CA LYS A 171 10.54 -19.11 -8.56
C LYS A 171 11.40 -18.53 -9.70
N ARG A 172 11.26 -17.24 -9.96
CA ARG A 172 12.03 -16.46 -10.95
C ARG A 172 13.11 -15.62 -10.27
N SER A 173 13.96 -15.00 -11.09
CA SER A 173 14.97 -14.05 -10.62
C SER A 173 14.31 -12.81 -10.00
N THR A 174 14.77 -12.43 -8.81
CA THR A 174 14.40 -11.17 -8.15
C THR A 174 15.45 -10.09 -8.44
N SER A 175 15.03 -8.83 -8.50
CA SER A 175 15.91 -7.68 -8.70
C SER A 175 16.44 -7.11 -7.38
N ILE A 176 15.70 -7.29 -6.28
CA ILE A 176 16.12 -6.97 -4.92
C ILE A 176 16.59 -8.21 -4.15
N GLU A 177 17.21 -7.95 -3.00
CA GLU A 177 17.70 -8.98 -2.09
C GLU A 177 16.54 -9.89 -1.63
N ARG A 178 16.72 -11.21 -1.79
CA ARG A 178 15.73 -12.21 -1.38
C ARG A 178 15.35 -12.11 0.09
N SER A 179 16.31 -11.76 0.94
CA SER A 179 16.12 -11.54 2.38
C SER A 179 15.02 -10.52 2.69
N LEU A 180 14.83 -9.51 1.84
CA LEU A 180 13.81 -8.49 2.00
C LEU A 180 12.40 -9.04 1.72
N ILE A 181 12.25 -9.88 0.69
CA ILE A 181 11.00 -10.57 0.39
C ILE A 181 10.69 -11.60 1.48
N GLU A 182 11.69 -12.36 1.92
CA GLU A 182 11.54 -13.33 3.01
C GLU A 182 11.15 -12.66 4.33
N LYS A 183 11.74 -11.49 4.64
CA LYS A 183 11.33 -10.68 5.78
C LYS A 183 9.87 -10.25 5.66
N PHE A 184 9.45 -9.73 4.50
CA PHE A 184 8.05 -9.36 4.26
C PHE A 184 7.10 -10.54 4.50
N LEU A 185 7.39 -11.71 3.93
CA LEU A 185 6.59 -12.93 4.11
C LEU A 185 6.55 -13.39 5.57
N LYS A 186 7.66 -13.23 6.31
CA LYS A 186 7.72 -13.51 7.74
C LYS A 186 6.91 -12.52 8.58
N ASP A 187 6.87 -11.25 8.20
CA ASP A 187 6.15 -10.22 8.96
C ASP A 187 4.62 -10.31 8.78
N ILE A 188 4.16 -10.90 7.68
CA ILE A 188 2.74 -11.26 7.45
C ILE A 188 2.37 -12.65 7.94
N ASN A 189 3.28 -13.37 8.64
CA ASN A 189 3.08 -14.75 9.05
C ASN A 189 1.73 -15.00 9.74
N ASN A 190 1.08 -16.10 9.38
CA ASN A 190 -0.28 -16.51 9.74
C ASN A 190 -1.41 -15.54 9.30
N LYS A 191 -1.10 -14.48 8.55
CA LYS A 191 -2.08 -13.60 7.91
C LYS A 191 -2.19 -13.92 6.43
N ILE A 192 -3.34 -13.58 5.86
CA ILE A 192 -3.58 -13.65 4.43
C ILE A 192 -3.33 -12.25 3.85
N PHE A 193 -2.28 -12.15 3.04
CA PHE A 193 -1.98 -10.96 2.27
C PHE A 193 -2.72 -10.99 0.95
N ILE A 194 -3.44 -9.91 0.65
CA ILE A 194 -4.23 -9.80 -0.57
C ILE A 194 -3.84 -8.53 -1.31
N LEU A 195 -3.57 -8.68 -2.60
CA LEU A 195 -3.37 -7.61 -3.55
C LEU A 195 -4.36 -7.79 -4.70
N LEU A 196 -5.18 -6.76 -4.93
CA LEU A 196 -6.15 -6.69 -6.01
C LEU A 196 -5.84 -5.48 -6.88
N LYS A 197 -5.53 -5.71 -8.15
CA LYS A 197 -5.38 -4.65 -9.13
C LYS A 197 -6.72 -4.47 -9.86
N VAL A 198 -7.39 -3.35 -9.63
CA VAL A 198 -8.72 -3.07 -10.19
C VAL A 198 -8.58 -2.42 -11.57
N ASP A 199 -7.60 -1.53 -11.72
CA ASP A 199 -7.19 -0.94 -12.99
C ASP A 199 -5.68 -0.67 -13.00
N ASN A 200 -5.17 0.08 -14.00
CA ASN A 200 -3.74 0.39 -14.09
C ASN A 200 -3.23 1.33 -12.98
N ASP A 201 -4.12 2.10 -12.37
CA ASP A 201 -3.80 3.17 -11.41
C ASP A 201 -4.27 2.83 -9.98
N CYS A 202 -5.02 1.74 -9.81
CA CYS A 202 -5.67 1.38 -8.56
C CYS A 202 -5.35 -0.05 -8.13
N ILE A 203 -4.44 -0.16 -7.16
CA ILE A 203 -4.09 -1.42 -6.49
C ILE A 203 -4.59 -1.34 -5.04
N TYR A 204 -5.50 -2.23 -4.67
CA TYR A 204 -5.92 -2.42 -3.28
C TYR A 204 -5.06 -3.48 -2.60
N VAL A 205 -4.68 -3.20 -1.36
CA VAL A 205 -3.87 -4.07 -0.52
C VAL A 205 -4.56 -4.27 0.82
N GLY A 206 -4.56 -5.50 1.33
CA GLY A 206 -5.22 -5.85 2.60
C GLY A 206 -4.52 -6.99 3.33
N LEU A 207 -4.78 -7.07 4.63
CA LEU A 207 -4.41 -8.18 5.51
C LEU A 207 -5.65 -8.68 6.26
N THR A 208 -5.77 -10.00 6.38
CA THR A 208 -6.78 -10.71 7.19
C THR A 208 -6.21 -11.98 7.81
#